data_AF-A0A8J2SNN1-F1
#
_entry.id   AF-A0A8J2SNN1-F1
#
_cell.length_a   1.000
_cell.length_b   1.000
_cell.length_c   1.000
_cell.angle_alpha   90.00
_cell.angle_beta   90.00
_cell.angle_gamma   90.00
#
_symmetry.space_group_name_H-M   'P 1'
#
loop_
_entity.id
_entity.type
_entity.pdbx_description
1 polymer ?
#
loop_
_entity_poly.entity_id
_entity_poly.type
_entity_poly.pdbx_seq_one_letter_code
_entity_poly.pdbx_strand_id
1 'polypeptide(L)' 'MIVFEVLTGDTPWSGLNQMQIMMQVCIQKDRPKIDGDAPADLVALMQRCWAPEPDARPCFADIKAELRGGPDTPAK' A
#
# COMPACT_ATOMS: atom_id res chain seq x y z
N MET A 1 -1.45 -4.40 2.72
CA MET A 1 -0.63 -5.49 2.15
C MET A 1 -1.17 -5.89 0.78
N ILE A 2 -2.49 -6.07 0.62
CA ILE A 2 -3.12 -6.43 -0.66
C ILE A 2 -2.65 -5.62 -1.88
N VAL A 3 -2.57 -4.29 -1.78
CA VAL A 3 -2.12 -3.45 -2.92
C VAL A 3 -0.70 -3.79 -3.37
N PHE A 4 0.20 -4.13 -2.42
CA PHE A 4 1.55 -4.57 -2.76
C PHE A 4 1.52 -5.85 -3.60
N GLU A 5 0.80 -6.87 -3.14
CA GLU A 5 0.71 -8.18 -3.81
C GLU A 5 0.09 -8.05 -5.21
N VAL A 6 -0.89 -7.14 -5.37
CA VAL A 6 -1.49 -6.85 -6.69
C VAL A 6 -0.50 -6.15 -7.62
N LEU A 7 0.32 -5.23 -7.11
CA LEU A 7 1.27 -4.47 -7.91
C LEU A 7 2.50 -5.29 -8.32
N THR A 8 3.02 -6.13 -7.41
CA THR A 8 4.27 -6.86 -7.63
C THR A 8 4.05 -8.30 -8.09
N GLY A 9 2.88 -8.89 -7.81
CA GLY A 9 2.65 -10.33 -7.96
C GLY A 9 3.38 -11.18 -6.91
N ASP A 10 4.06 -10.55 -5.96
CA ASP A 10 4.92 -11.19 -4.97
C ASP A 10 4.34 -11.09 -3.56
N THR A 11 4.73 -12.05 -2.72
CA THR A 11 4.43 -12.02 -1.28
C THR A 11 5.29 -10.96 -0.59
N PRO A 12 4.70 -10.07 0.24
CA PRO A 12 5.47 -9.08 0.98
C PRO A 12 6.44 -9.76 1.94
N TRP A 13 7.64 -9.19 2.05
CA TRP A 13 8.70 -9.71 2.92
C TRP A 13 9.07 -11.18 2.63
N SER A 14 8.97 -11.60 1.36
CA SER A 14 9.35 -12.95 0.93
C SER A 14 10.73 -13.34 1.46
N GLY A 15 10.84 -14.54 2.02
CA GLY A 15 12.07 -15.06 2.64
C GLY A 15 12.30 -14.68 4.11
N LEU A 16 11.48 -13.81 4.70
CA LEU A 16 11.55 -13.50 6.13
C LEU A 16 10.56 -14.34 6.94
N ASN A 17 10.96 -14.69 8.17
CA ASN A 17 10.06 -15.34 9.14
C ASN A 17 9.23 -14.31 9.93
N GLN A 18 8.23 -14.79 10.68
CA GLN A 18 7.30 -13.95 11.43
C GLN A 18 7.99 -13.00 12.42
N MET A 19 9.02 -13.46 13.13
CA MET A 19 9.75 -12.65 14.10
C MET A 19 10.52 -11.52 13.40
N GLN A 20 11.14 -11.82 12.26
CA GLN A 20 11.82 -10.82 11.43
C GLN A 20 10.82 -9.80 10.88
N ILE A 21 9.66 -10.23 10.38
CA ILE A 21 8.61 -9.33 9.90
C ILE A 21 8.10 -8.43 11.04
N MET A 22 7.88 -8.99 12.23
CA MET A 22 7.49 -8.20 13.41
C MET A 22 8.54 -7.14 13.73
N MET A 23 9.82 -7.49 13.69
CA MET A 23 10.90 -6.52 13.91
C MET A 23 10.87 -5.39 12.87
N GLN A 24 10.72 -5.73 11.59
CA GLN A 24 10.65 -4.73 10.51
C GLN A 24 9.45 -3.79 10.69
N VAL A 25 8.26 -4.33 10.92
CA VAL A 25 7.02 -3.53 10.95
C VAL A 25 6.83 -2.80 12.28
N CYS A 26 7.00 -3.48 13.41
CA CYS A 26 6.69 -2.94 14.72
C CYS A 26 7.82 -2.06 15.27
N ILE A 27 9.08 -2.44 15.02
CA ILE A 27 10.25 -1.77 15.59
C ILE A 27 10.88 -0.81 14.58
N GLN A 28 11.26 -1.28 13.39
CA GLN A 28 11.89 -0.43 12.37
C GLN A 28 10.89 0.49 11.67
N LYS A 29 9.58 0.20 11.79
CA LYS A 29 8.50 0.90 11.08
C LYS A 29 8.61 0.79 9.55
N ASP A 30 9.36 -0.18 9.05
CA ASP A 30 9.56 -0.41 7.64
C ASP A 30 8.30 -1.00 6.98
N ARG A 31 8.24 -0.87 5.66
CA ARG A 31 7.20 -1.42 4.78
C ARG A 31 7.87 -2.13 3.60
N PRO A 32 7.20 -3.10 2.96
CA PRO A 32 7.74 -3.79 1.79
C PRO A 32 8.18 -2.79 0.72
N LYS A 33 9.37 -3.00 0.15
CA LYS A 33 9.88 -2.20 -0.96
C LYS A 33 9.21 -2.63 -2.26
N ILE A 34 8.75 -1.67 -3.05
CA ILE A 34 8.33 -1.90 -4.42
C ILE A 34 9.53 -1.58 -5.31
N ASP A 35 10.10 -2.62 -5.91
CA ASP A 35 11.16 -2.49 -6.91
C ASP A 35 10.50 -2.69 -8.29
N GLY A 36 10.31 -1.62 -9.06
CA GLY A 36 9.71 -1.72 -10.40
C GLY A 36 8.93 -0.49 -10.85
N ASP A 37 8.36 -0.58 -12.06
CA ASP A 37 7.52 0.44 -12.67
C ASP A 37 6.05 0.22 -12.25
N ALA A 38 5.71 0.70 -11.06
CA ALA A 38 4.34 0.67 -10.54
C ALA A 38 3.68 2.04 -10.70
N PRO A 39 2.37 2.10 -11.01
CA PRO A 39 1.66 3.38 -11.12
C PRO A 39 1.80 4.22 -9.85
N ALA A 40 2.33 5.43 -10.00
CA ALA A 40 2.73 6.28 -8.87
C ALA A 40 1.54 6.65 -7.96
N ASP A 41 0.34 6.77 -8.53
CA ASP A 41 -0.93 6.99 -7.83
C ASP A 41 -1.26 5.80 -6.90
N LEU A 42 -1.13 4.57 -7.38
CA LEU A 42 -1.36 3.36 -6.58
C LEU A 42 -0.29 3.18 -5.50
N VAL A 43 0.97 3.51 -5.79
CA VAL A 43 2.06 3.50 -4.80
C VAL A 43 1.76 4.52 -3.69
N ALA A 44 1.36 5.74 -4.05
CA ALA A 44 1.02 6.79 -3.09
C ALA A 44 -0.19 6.41 -2.22
N LEU A 45 -1.25 5.87 -2.82
CA LEU A 45 -2.41 5.34 -2.12
C LEU A 45 -2.00 4.26 -1.10
N MET A 46 -1.20 3.28 -1.54
CA MET A 46 -0.73 2.20 -0.69
C MET A 46 0.10 2.72 0.50
N GLN A 47 0.99 3.68 0.28
CA GLN A 47 1.79 4.30 1.34
C GLN A 47 0.91 5.01 2.39
N ARG A 48 -0.15 5.70 1.96
CA ARG A 48 -1.14 6.30 2.89
C ARG A 48 -1.90 5.25 3.69
N CYS A 49 -2.29 4.13 3.07
CA CYS A 49 -2.88 3.00 3.80
C CYS A 49 -1.92 2.38 4.84
N TRP A 50 -0.63 2.63 4.71
CA TRP A 50 0.43 2.12 5.60
C TRP A 50 0.89 3.11 6.66
N ALA A 51 0.25 4.26 6.78
CA ALA A 51 0.61 5.29 7.75
C ALA A 51 0.81 4.70 9.16
N PRO A 52 1.88 5.07 9.88
CA PRO A 52 2.14 4.59 11.24
C PRO A 52 0.97 4.93 12.16
N GLU A 53 0.48 6.17 12.06
CA GLU A 53 -0.69 6.66 12.77
C GLU A 53 -1.97 6.06 12.17
N PRO A 54 -2.78 5.30 12.94
CA PRO A 54 -4.02 4.71 12.45
C PRO A 54 -4.99 5.73 11.86
N ASP A 55 -5.13 6.89 12.49
CA ASP A 55 -6.09 7.93 12.08
C ASP A 55 -5.67 8.66 10.80
N ALA A 56 -4.40 8.57 10.41
CA ALA A 56 -3.91 9.13 9.14
C ALA A 56 -4.22 8.23 7.93
N ARG A 57 -4.77 7.03 8.14
CA ARG A 57 -5.09 6.09 7.07
C ARG A 57 -6.44 6.46 6.43
N PRO A 58 -6.55 6.48 5.10
CA PRO A 58 -7.81 6.76 4.43
C PRO A 58 -8.85 5.68 4.75
N CYS A 59 -10.11 6.07 4.88
CA CYS A 59 -11.17 5.09 5.04
C CYS A 59 -11.46 4.40 3.70
N PHE A 60 -12.07 3.22 3.73
CA PHE A 60 -12.33 2.46 2.51
C PHE A 60 -13.23 3.22 1.52
N ALA A 61 -14.13 4.09 2.00
CA ALA A 61 -14.97 4.91 1.13
C ALA A 61 -14.13 5.91 0.31
N ASP A 62 -13.13 6.54 0.93
CA ASP A 62 -12.21 7.47 0.25
C ASP A 62 -11.39 6.73 -0.81
N ILE A 63 -10.84 5.58 -0.45
CA ILE A 63 -10.06 4.71 -1.36
C ILE A 63 -10.90 4.34 -2.59
N LYS A 64 -12.17 3.95 -2.37
CA LYS A 64 -13.08 3.56 -3.45
C LYS A 64 -13.43 4.74 -4.37
N ALA A 65 -13.59 5.94 -3.82
CA ALA A 65 -13.89 7.14 -4.61
C ALA A 65 -12.69 7.54 -5.49
N GLU A 66 -11.48 7.49 -4.93
CA GLU A 66 -10.23 7.77 -5.64
C GLU A 66 -9.98 6.78 -6.78
N LEU A 67 -10.09 5.47 -6.52
CA LEU A 67 -9.89 4.44 -7.54
C LEU A 67 -10.94 4.45 -8.66
N ARG A 68 -12.10 5.08 -8.44
CA ARG A 68 -13.17 5.24 -9.44
C ARG A 68 -13.06 6.55 -10.23
N GLY A 69 -12.05 7.38 -9.96
CA GLY A 69 -11.74 8.58 -10.73
C GLY A 69 -12.33 9.90 -10.21
N GLY A 70 -12.93 9.93 -9.01
CA GLY A 70 -13.64 11.12 -8.52
C GLY A 70 -14.74 11.61 -9.50
N PRO A 71 -15.48 12.69 -9.20
CA PRO A 71 -16.60 13.12 -10.04
C PRO A 71 -16.25 13.69 -11.43
N ASP A 72 -14.98 13.77 -11.87
CA ASP A 72 -14.62 14.41 -13.16
C ASP A 72 -13.43 13.75 -13.86
N THR A 73 -13.53 12.46 -14.19
CA THR A 73 -12.68 11.89 -15.25
C THR A 73 -13.58 11.29 -16.34
N PRO A 74 -13.59 11.85 -17.57
CA PRO A 74 -14.37 11.28 -18.65
C PRO A 74 -13.74 9.94 -19.02
N ALA A 75 -14.54 8.88 -18.88
CA ALA A 75 -14.22 7.56 -19.37
C ALA A 75 -13.92 7.63 -20.88
N LYS A 76 -12.79 7.04 -21.27
CA LYS A 76 -12.43 6.79 -22.66
C LYS A 76 -13.39 5.79 -23.30
#